data_AF-A0A1Y1LMP2-F1
#
_entry.id   AF-A0A1Y1LMP2-F1
#
_cell.length_a   1.000
_cell.length_b   1.000
_cell.length_c   1.000
_cell.angle_alpha   90.00
_cell.angle_beta   90.00
_cell.angle_gamma   90.00
#
_symmetry.space_group_name_H-M   'P 1'
#
loop_
_entity.id
_entity.type
_entity.pdbx_description
1 polymer ?
#
loop_
_entity_poly.entity_id
_entity_poly.type
_entity_poly.pdbx_seq_one_letter_code
_entity_poly.pdbx_strand_id
1 'polypeptide(L)'
;MGNWKLHLEVIHDMLPYFHASGHYLYAKCAHMYIQDMINLEQWMPLQEYQAFTKQGSFTIRRSDKCWCGTWSDMCIEQQLMKNMKVEGGLTRARGFSEGILSRWTLGMTSLQHVANDIEDFCGVRFGTSDQHADSRDARVNLDITCTQKMVEWFQQHPAFQDTKEIMSIS
;
A
#
# COMPACT_ATOMS: atom_id res chain seq x y z
N MET A 1 -13.12 1.94 -9.09
CA MET A 1 -12.58 3.21 -8.55
C MET A 1 -12.63 3.15 -7.03
N GLY A 2 -11.93 4.05 -6.33
CA GLY A 2 -11.87 4.03 -4.86
C GLY A 2 -13.22 4.36 -4.21
N ASN A 3 -13.55 3.71 -3.10
CA ASN A 3 -14.72 4.02 -2.29
C ASN A 3 -14.30 4.89 -1.11
N TRP A 4 -14.59 6.19 -1.18
CA TRP A 4 -14.16 7.15 -0.16
C TRP A 4 -14.83 6.93 1.20
N LYS A 5 -16.13 6.64 1.21
CA LYS A 5 -16.87 6.40 2.45
C LYS A 5 -16.32 5.20 3.21
N LEU A 6 -16.13 4.09 2.49
CA LEU A 6 -15.56 2.89 3.08
C LEU A 6 -14.12 3.08 3.55
N HIS A 7 -13.31 3.87 2.82
CA HIS A 7 -11.97 4.25 3.27
C HIS A 7 -12.02 4.92 4.65
N LEU A 8 -12.90 5.91 4.86
CA LEU A 8 -13.03 6.58 6.16
C LEU A 8 -13.55 5.65 7.26
N GLU A 9 -14.51 4.77 6.95
CA GLU A 9 -15.02 3.76 7.89
C GLU A 9 -13.89 2.82 8.35
N VAL A 10 -13.08 2.31 7.43
CA VAL A 10 -11.94 1.44 7.75
C VAL A 10 -10.90 2.16 8.60
N ILE A 11 -10.56 3.42 8.31
CA ILE A 11 -9.60 4.18 9.14
C ILE A 11 -10.16 4.42 10.54
N HIS A 12 -11.46 4.67 10.67
CA HIS A 12 -12.13 4.78 11.96
C HIS A 12 -12.06 3.47 12.75
N ASP A 13 -12.36 2.35 12.11
CA ASP A 13 -12.32 1.02 12.72
C ASP A 13 -10.89 0.58 13.08
N MET A 14 -9.87 1.16 12.45
CA MET A 14 -8.46 0.93 12.77
C MET A 14 -7.99 1.70 14.03
N LEU A 15 -8.73 2.71 14.50
CA LEU A 15 -8.32 3.53 15.64
C LEU A 15 -8.04 2.73 16.92
N PRO A 16 -8.89 1.76 17.35
CA PRO A 16 -8.60 0.96 18.54
C PRO A 16 -7.31 0.15 18.41
N TYR A 17 -7.00 -0.33 17.21
CA TYR A 17 -5.78 -1.09 16.94
C TYR A 17 -4.54 -0.22 17.04
N PHE A 18 -4.57 1.01 16.53
CA PHE A 18 -3.45 1.95 16.71
C PHE A 18 -3.18 2.28 18.17
N HIS A 19 -4.24 2.40 18.99
CA HIS A 19 -4.09 2.58 20.43
C HIS A 19 -3.52 1.33 21.11
N ALA A 20 -4.08 0.16 20.81
CA ALA A 20 -3.67 -1.11 21.41
C ALA A 20 -2.22 -1.48 21.07
N SER A 21 -1.75 -1.16 19.86
CA SER A 21 -0.38 -1.42 19.42
C SER A 21 0.62 -0.35 19.87
N GLY A 22 0.20 0.65 20.65
CA GLY A 22 1.05 1.76 21.10
C GLY A 22 1.47 2.74 20.00
N HIS A 23 0.82 2.72 18.84
CA HIS A 23 1.06 3.66 17.74
C HIS A 23 0.32 4.99 17.96
N TYR A 24 0.57 5.65 19.08
CA TYR A 24 -0.16 6.86 19.52
C TYR A 24 -0.10 8.01 18.51
N LEU A 25 1.02 8.19 17.81
CA LEU A 25 1.14 9.21 16.75
C LEU A 25 0.22 8.90 15.57
N TYR A 26 0.13 7.64 15.15
CA TYR A 26 -0.79 7.22 14.09
C TYR A 26 -2.23 7.37 14.54
N ALA A 27 -2.57 6.98 15.76
CA ALA A 27 -3.90 7.19 16.33
C ALA A 27 -4.29 8.68 16.28
N LYS A 28 -3.43 9.57 16.82
CA LYS A 28 -3.67 11.02 16.81
C LYS A 28 -3.85 11.55 15.40
N CYS A 29 -2.97 11.21 14.47
CA CYS A 29 -3.06 11.64 13.08
C CYS A 29 -4.31 11.11 12.39
N ALA A 30 -4.69 9.86 12.63
CA ALA A 30 -5.89 9.25 12.06
C ALA A 30 -7.17 9.94 12.58
N HIS A 31 -7.23 10.29 13.87
CA HIS A 31 -8.34 11.07 14.43
C HIS A 31 -8.48 12.43 13.72
N MET A 32 -7.39 13.19 13.60
CA MET A 32 -7.40 14.49 12.90
C MET A 32 -7.79 14.31 11.43
N TYR A 33 -7.20 13.33 10.76
CA TYR A 33 -7.50 13.00 9.37
C TYR A 33 -8.99 12.72 9.16
N ILE A 34 -9.62 11.86 9.97
CA ILE A 34 -11.05 11.56 9.83
C ILE A 34 -11.89 12.82 10.02
N GLN A 35 -11.58 13.66 11.01
CA GLN A 35 -12.32 14.90 11.27
C GLN A 35 -12.24 15.87 10.08
N ASP A 36 -11.05 16.03 9.52
CA ASP A 36 -10.84 16.90 8.36
C ASP A 36 -11.53 16.33 7.11
N MET A 37 -11.42 15.02 6.90
CA MET A 37 -11.94 14.34 5.70
C MET A 37 -13.46 14.22 5.68
N ILE A 38 -14.12 14.16 6.85
CA ILE A 38 -15.59 14.25 6.94
C ILE A 38 -16.07 15.64 6.49
N ASN A 39 -15.30 16.69 6.82
CA ASN A 39 -15.62 18.06 6.45
C ASN A 39 -14.99 18.50 5.11
N LEU A 40 -14.47 17.56 4.32
CA LEU A 40 -13.70 17.85 3.11
C LEU A 40 -14.47 18.70 2.09
N GLU A 41 -15.79 18.53 1.98
CA GLU A 41 -16.66 19.29 1.07
C GLU A 41 -16.62 20.81 1.34
N GLN A 42 -16.33 21.22 2.59
CA GLN A 42 -16.24 22.64 2.97
C GLN A 42 -14.95 23.31 2.45
N TRP A 43 -13.92 22.50 2.19
CA TRP A 43 -12.56 22.97 1.87
C TRP A 43 -12.15 22.72 0.42
N MET A 44 -12.96 21.96 -0.33
CA MET A 44 -12.69 21.55 -1.71
C MET A 44 -13.81 22.03 -2.64
N PRO A 45 -13.51 22.54 -3.84
CA PRO A 45 -14.52 22.88 -4.84
C PRO A 45 -15.44 21.68 -5.13
N LEU A 46 -16.75 21.94 -5.25
CA LEU A 46 -17.77 20.89 -5.37
C LEU A 46 -17.48 19.87 -6.48
N GLN A 47 -16.98 20.34 -7.64
CA GLN A 47 -16.66 19.46 -8.77
C GLN A 47 -15.50 18.51 -8.45
N GLU A 48 -14.45 19.02 -7.82
CA GLU A 48 -13.29 18.23 -7.39
C GLU A 48 -13.69 17.26 -6.28
N TYR A 49 -14.49 17.71 -5.31
CA TYR A 49 -15.01 16.86 -4.25
C TYR A 49 -15.80 15.68 -4.80
N GLN A 50 -16.68 15.92 -5.79
CA GLN A 50 -17.44 14.86 -6.44
C GLN A 50 -16.54 13.89 -7.22
N ALA A 51 -15.55 14.38 -7.95
CA ALA A 51 -14.60 13.53 -8.66
C ALA A 51 -13.77 12.69 -7.68
N PHE A 52 -13.26 13.32 -6.63
CA PHE A 52 -12.44 12.66 -5.62
C PHE A 52 -13.23 11.60 -4.85
N THR A 53 -14.40 11.94 -4.31
CA THR A 53 -15.16 11.05 -3.41
C THR A 53 -16.11 10.10 -4.14
N LYS A 54 -16.93 10.61 -5.06
CA LYS A 54 -17.99 9.83 -5.74
C LYS A 54 -17.47 9.07 -6.93
N GLN A 55 -16.58 9.67 -7.71
CA GLN A 55 -15.94 8.99 -8.84
C GLN A 55 -14.75 8.16 -8.37
N GLY A 56 -14.19 8.43 -7.19
CA GLY A 56 -13.15 7.60 -6.57
C GLY A 56 -11.74 7.86 -7.12
N SER A 57 -11.51 9.07 -7.62
CA SER A 57 -10.26 9.51 -8.28
C SER A 57 -9.05 9.62 -7.33
N PHE A 58 -9.22 9.38 -6.03
CA PHE A 58 -8.12 9.32 -5.06
C PHE A 58 -7.24 8.07 -5.19
N THR A 59 -7.70 7.08 -5.97
CA THR A 59 -6.95 5.86 -6.27
C THR A 59 -6.70 5.71 -7.76
N ILE A 60 -5.52 5.17 -8.09
CA ILE A 60 -5.08 4.83 -9.44
C ILE A 60 -5.00 3.32 -9.55
N ARG A 61 -5.51 2.75 -10.65
CA ARG A 61 -5.42 1.31 -10.94
C ARG A 61 -5.07 1.07 -12.41
N ARG A 62 -4.26 0.04 -12.66
CA ARG A 62 -3.89 -0.39 -14.04
C ARG A 62 -4.84 -1.43 -14.62
N SER A 63 -5.61 -2.10 -13.77
CA SER A 63 -6.56 -3.16 -14.17
C SER A 63 -7.90 -2.94 -13.49
N ASP A 64 -8.94 -3.63 -13.96
CA ASP A 64 -10.29 -3.54 -13.37
C ASP A 64 -10.51 -4.51 -12.19
N LYS A 65 -9.42 -5.01 -11.61
CA LYS A 65 -9.48 -5.95 -10.48
C LYS A 65 -10.05 -5.28 -9.23
N CYS A 66 -10.66 -6.09 -8.37
CA CYS A 66 -11.15 -5.60 -7.08
C CYS A 66 -9.96 -5.26 -6.17
N TRP A 67 -10.09 -4.21 -5.36
CA TRP A 67 -9.08 -3.76 -4.38
C TRP A 67 -7.67 -3.51 -4.93
N CYS A 68 -7.50 -3.33 -6.24
CA CYS A 68 -6.20 -3.08 -6.85
C CYS A 68 -5.86 -1.59 -6.98
N GLY A 69 -6.65 -0.71 -6.36
CA GLY A 69 -6.43 0.73 -6.37
C GLY A 69 -5.32 1.12 -5.40
N THR A 70 -4.33 1.85 -5.88
CA THR A 70 -3.26 2.44 -5.06
C THR A 70 -3.52 3.93 -4.90
N TRP A 71 -3.22 4.52 -3.74
CA TRP A 71 -3.31 5.96 -3.54
C TRP A 71 -2.50 6.73 -4.60
N SER A 72 -3.01 7.87 -5.06
CA SER A 72 -2.37 8.66 -6.11
C SER A 72 -0.93 9.05 -5.75
N ASP A 73 -0.71 9.53 -4.53
CA ASP A 73 0.62 9.87 -4.01
C ASP A 73 1.56 8.66 -4.02
N MET A 74 1.11 7.54 -3.47
CA MET A 74 1.86 6.28 -3.48
C MET A 74 2.18 5.81 -4.91
N CYS A 75 1.28 5.99 -5.87
CA CYS A 75 1.52 5.69 -7.28
C CYS A 75 2.60 6.60 -7.87
N ILE A 76 2.55 7.90 -7.56
CA ILE A 76 3.58 8.86 -7.98
C ILE A 76 4.92 8.44 -7.38
N GLU A 77 5.00 8.26 -6.07
CA GLU A 77 6.27 7.99 -5.39
C GLU A 77 6.88 6.62 -5.73
N GLN A 78 6.07 5.55 -5.70
CA GLN A 78 6.58 4.18 -5.77
C GLN A 78 6.57 3.60 -7.18
N GLN A 79 5.78 4.14 -8.10
CA GLN A 79 5.71 3.64 -9.48
C GLN A 79 6.34 4.62 -10.45
N LEU A 80 5.87 5.87 -10.48
CA LEU A 80 6.36 6.84 -11.46
C LEU A 80 7.77 7.33 -11.12
N MET A 81 8.00 7.74 -9.87
CA MET A 81 9.26 8.29 -9.41
C MET A 81 10.34 7.21 -9.20
N LYS A 82 9.97 5.94 -9.05
CA LYS A 82 10.93 4.85 -8.86
C LYS A 82 11.92 4.76 -10.02
N ASN A 83 11.47 4.81 -11.25
CA ASN A 83 12.33 4.78 -12.44
C ASN A 83 13.20 6.04 -12.59
N MET A 84 12.79 7.15 -11.99
CA MET A 84 13.60 8.37 -11.93
C MET A 84 14.67 8.31 -10.83
N LYS A 85 14.42 7.55 -9.75
CA LYS A 85 15.27 7.47 -8.54
C LYS A 85 16.28 6.33 -8.55
N VAL A 86 16.28 5.45 -9.55
CA VAL A 86 17.29 4.39 -9.70
C VAL A 86 18.63 4.92 -10.21
N GLU A 87 19.69 4.12 -10.07
CA GLU A 87 20.99 4.40 -10.67
C GLU A 87 20.87 4.43 -12.21
N GLY A 88 21.40 5.47 -12.84
CA GLY A 88 21.13 5.78 -14.26
C GLY A 88 19.78 6.47 -14.52
N GLY A 89 18.94 6.63 -13.50
CA GLY A 89 17.70 7.40 -13.54
C GLY A 89 17.92 8.91 -13.43
N LEU A 90 16.88 9.67 -13.79
CA LEU A 90 16.92 11.13 -13.94
C LEU A 90 17.40 11.89 -12.69
N THR A 91 17.02 11.45 -11.49
CA THR A 91 17.33 12.15 -10.23
C THR A 91 18.70 11.78 -9.64
N ARG A 92 19.28 10.65 -10.05
CA ARG A 92 20.62 10.20 -9.61
C ARG A 92 21.71 10.44 -10.66
N ALA A 93 21.35 10.90 -11.86
CA ALA A 93 22.29 11.28 -12.91
C ALA A 93 22.98 12.64 -12.62
N ARG A 94 23.99 12.98 -13.43
CA ARG A 94 24.80 14.22 -13.29
C ARG A 94 24.06 15.49 -13.75
N GLY A 95 22.89 15.76 -13.16
CA GLY A 95 22.19 17.05 -13.25
C GLY A 95 20.86 17.05 -14.02
N PHE A 96 20.04 18.08 -13.73
CA PHE A 96 18.70 18.32 -14.27
C PHE A 96 18.73 19.37 -15.40
N SER A 97 19.51 19.15 -16.46
CA SER A 97 19.39 20.03 -17.63
C SER A 97 18.16 19.67 -18.46
N GLU A 98 17.57 20.66 -19.13
CA GLU A 98 16.38 20.49 -19.96
C GLU A 98 16.59 19.42 -21.06
N GLY A 99 17.79 19.36 -21.65
CA GLY A 99 18.14 18.34 -22.64
C GLY A 99 18.24 16.92 -22.07
N ILE A 100 18.57 16.75 -20.78
CA ILE A 100 18.54 15.44 -20.11
C ILE A 100 17.10 15.05 -19.81
N LEU A 101 16.29 15.99 -19.31
CA LEU A 101 14.85 15.78 -19.05
C LEU A 101 14.10 15.35 -20.31
N SER A 102 14.23 16.09 -21.41
CA SER A 102 13.55 15.79 -22.67
C SER A 102 13.96 14.43 -23.23
N ARG A 103 15.25 14.10 -23.20
CA ARG A 103 15.75 12.80 -23.67
C ARG A 103 15.29 11.64 -22.79
N TRP A 104 15.24 11.81 -21.47
CA TRP A 104 14.72 10.77 -20.58
C TRP A 104 13.22 10.58 -20.78
N THR A 105 12.43 11.66 -20.82
CA THR A 105 10.96 11.60 -21.02
C THR A 105 10.59 10.96 -22.36
N LEU A 106 11.24 11.36 -23.46
CA LEU A 106 10.99 10.79 -24.80
C LEU A 106 11.56 9.37 -24.95
N GLY A 107 12.68 9.09 -24.28
CA GLY A 107 13.30 7.76 -24.29
C GLY A 107 12.47 6.73 -23.52
N MET A 108 11.87 7.13 -22.39
CA MET A 108 11.13 6.22 -21.51
C MET A 108 9.88 5.63 -22.18
N THR A 109 9.15 6.42 -22.98
CA THR A 109 8.02 5.90 -23.76
C THR A 109 8.47 4.84 -24.76
N SER A 110 9.56 5.10 -25.48
CA SER A 110 10.15 4.15 -26.43
C SER A 110 10.63 2.87 -25.72
N LEU A 111 11.28 2.99 -24.57
CA LEU A 111 11.71 1.86 -23.74
C LEU A 111 10.53 1.04 -23.21
N GLN A 112 9.41 1.68 -22.87
CA GLN A 112 8.20 0.97 -22.44
C GLN A 112 7.61 0.12 -23.57
N HIS A 113 7.60 0.63 -24.81
CA HIS A 113 7.19 -0.16 -25.97
C HIS A 113 8.10 -1.37 -26.18
N VAL A 114 9.42 -1.16 -26.14
CA VAL A 114 10.39 -2.27 -26.26
C VAL A 114 10.21 -3.30 -25.14
N ALA A 115 9.95 -2.87 -23.91
CA ALA A 115 9.69 -3.77 -22.79
C ALA A 115 8.43 -4.62 -23.04
N ASN A 116 7.34 -4.00 -23.49
CA ASN A 116 6.10 -4.72 -23.84
C ASN A 116 6.34 -5.73 -24.97
N ASP A 117 7.09 -5.34 -26.02
CA ASP A 117 7.40 -6.22 -27.15
C ASP A 117 8.27 -7.41 -26.70
N ILE A 118 9.23 -7.20 -25.79
CA ILE A 118 10.04 -8.27 -25.20
C ILE A 118 9.19 -9.19 -24.32
N GLU A 119 8.26 -8.65 -23.53
CA GLU A 119 7.31 -9.45 -22.74
C GLU A 119 6.47 -10.36 -23.64
N ASP A 120 5.89 -9.81 -24.71
CA ASP A 120 5.11 -10.57 -25.69
C ASP A 120 5.99 -11.60 -26.44
N PHE A 121 7.21 -11.23 -26.85
CA PHE A 121 8.16 -12.14 -27.50
C PHE A 121 8.56 -13.32 -26.60
N CYS A 122 8.83 -13.06 -25.33
CA CYS A 122 9.18 -14.09 -24.36
C CYS A 122 7.96 -14.93 -23.91
N GLY A 123 6.73 -14.52 -24.27
CA GLY A 123 5.51 -15.08 -23.72
C GLY A 123 5.37 -14.86 -22.20
N VAL A 124 6.16 -13.94 -21.63
CA VAL A 124 6.16 -13.61 -20.21
C VAL A 124 5.43 -12.29 -20.07
N ARG A 125 4.13 -12.37 -19.75
CA ARG A 125 3.42 -11.20 -19.23
C ARG A 125 3.63 -11.15 -17.73
N PHE A 126 4.11 -10.03 -17.21
CA PHE A 126 4.04 -9.76 -15.77
C PHE A 126 2.57 -9.46 -15.37
N GLY A 127 1.67 -10.37 -15.69
CA GLY A 127 0.31 -10.39 -15.17
C GLY A 127 0.40 -10.74 -13.70
N THR A 128 0.23 -9.76 -12.83
CA THR A 128 -0.04 -10.07 -11.43
C THR A 128 -1.33 -10.88 -11.37
N SER A 129 -1.36 -11.94 -10.55
CA SER A 129 -2.62 -12.62 -10.19
C SER A 129 -3.62 -11.61 -9.61
N ASP A 130 -4.92 -11.90 -9.64
CA ASP A 130 -5.93 -11.12 -8.89
C ASP A 130 -5.72 -11.21 -7.38
N GLN A 131 -4.94 -12.18 -6.93
CA GLN A 131 -4.62 -12.37 -5.54
C GLN A 131 -3.58 -11.36 -5.05
N HIS A 132 -3.86 -10.78 -3.88
CA HIS A 132 -2.90 -9.97 -3.13
C HIS A 132 -1.60 -10.76 -2.92
N ALA A 133 -0.45 -10.06 -2.85
CA ALA A 133 0.85 -10.72 -2.66
C ALA A 133 0.89 -11.62 -1.41
N ASP A 134 0.17 -11.22 -0.37
CA ASP A 134 0.06 -11.99 0.87
C ASP A 134 -0.91 -13.19 0.80
N SER A 135 -1.77 -13.22 -0.22
CA SER A 135 -2.71 -14.33 -0.45
C SER A 135 -2.13 -15.42 -1.35
N ARG A 136 -0.86 -15.30 -1.76
CA ARG A 136 -0.17 -16.31 -2.57
C ARG A 136 0.11 -17.54 -1.73
N ASP A 137 -0.01 -18.73 -2.32
CA ASP A 137 0.22 -20.02 -1.64
C ASP A 137 1.56 -20.07 -0.90
N ALA A 138 2.62 -19.49 -1.48
CA ALA A 138 3.92 -19.40 -0.84
C ALA A 138 3.88 -18.64 0.50
N ARG A 139 3.14 -17.53 0.56
CA ARG A 139 3.00 -16.73 1.79
C ARG A 139 2.09 -17.44 2.79
N VAL A 140 0.97 -18.00 2.33
CA VAL A 140 0.05 -18.78 3.17
C VAL A 140 0.78 -19.95 3.84
N ASN A 141 1.56 -20.72 3.07
CA ASN A 141 2.36 -21.84 3.60
C ASN A 141 3.42 -21.38 4.60
N LEU A 142 4.05 -20.22 4.35
CA LEU A 142 5.01 -19.64 5.28
C LEU A 142 4.34 -19.22 6.59
N ASP A 143 3.19 -18.54 6.54
CA ASP A 143 2.47 -18.10 7.73
C ASP A 143 2.01 -19.32 8.54
N ILE A 144 1.50 -20.38 7.90
CA ILE A 144 1.19 -21.67 8.56
C ILE A 144 2.42 -22.23 9.28
N THR A 145 3.57 -22.27 8.61
CA THR A 145 4.83 -22.78 9.18
C THR A 145 5.28 -21.94 10.39
N CYS A 146 5.15 -20.61 10.31
CA CYS A 146 5.49 -19.70 11.40
C CYS A 146 4.54 -19.85 12.60
N THR A 147 3.24 -20.00 12.35
CA THR A 147 2.25 -20.28 13.40
C THR A 147 2.55 -21.60 14.11
N GLN A 148 2.88 -22.65 13.37
CA GLN A 148 3.27 -23.94 13.95
C GLN A 148 4.49 -23.79 14.86
N LYS A 149 5.53 -23.08 14.43
CA LYS A 149 6.71 -22.80 15.25
C LYS A 149 6.38 -22.06 16.55
N MET A 150 5.47 -21.07 16.49
CA MET A 150 5.01 -20.37 17.69
C MET A 150 4.27 -21.31 18.64
N VAL A 151 3.37 -22.15 18.11
CA VAL A 151 2.63 -23.13 18.90
C VAL A 151 3.59 -24.13 19.57
N GLU A 152 4.52 -24.70 18.82
CA GLU A 152 5.55 -25.60 19.35
C GLU A 152 6.38 -24.92 20.46
N TRP A 153 6.77 -23.65 20.24
CA TRP A 153 7.51 -22.89 21.24
C TRP A 153 6.71 -22.72 22.53
N PHE A 154 5.42 -22.34 22.46
CA PHE A 154 4.57 -22.18 23.64
C PHE A 154 4.26 -23.51 24.34
N GLN A 155 4.18 -24.62 23.60
CA GLN A 155 4.04 -25.95 24.20
C GLN A 155 5.28 -26.37 24.99
N GLN A 156 6.47 -26.05 24.47
CA GLN A 156 7.74 -26.32 25.16
C GLN A 156 8.01 -25.32 26.30
N HIS A 157 7.47 -24.11 26.20
CA HIS A 157 7.65 -23.02 27.15
C HIS A 157 6.28 -22.50 27.61
N PRO A 158 5.53 -23.27 28.42
CA PRO A 158 4.22 -22.84 28.91
C PRO A 158 4.37 -21.54 29.69
N ALA A 159 3.70 -20.49 29.20
CA ALA A 159 3.79 -19.14 29.76
C ALA A 159 3.09 -19.00 31.12
N PHE A 160 2.19 -19.93 31.45
CA PHE A 160 1.41 -19.94 32.68
C PHE A 160 1.54 -21.29 33.37
N GLN A 161 1.57 -21.28 34.70
CA GLN A 161 1.53 -22.49 35.51
C GLN A 161 0.07 -22.94 35.66
N ASP A 162 -0.20 -24.25 35.50
CA ASP A 162 -1.52 -24.82 35.80
C ASP A 162 -1.72 -24.89 37.32
N THR A 163 -2.10 -23.76 37.93
CA THR A 163 -2.47 -23.68 39.34
C THR A 163 -3.98 -23.52 39.49
N LYS A 164 -4.58 -24.26 40.42
CA LYS A 164 -6.02 -24.15 40.75
C LYS A 164 -6.36 -22.88 41.53
N GLU A 165 -5.35 -22.14 41.96
CA GLU A 165 -5.46 -20.94 42.76
C GLU A 165 -4.93 -19.73 41.97
N ILE A 166 -5.58 -18.58 42.14
CA ILE A 166 -5.14 -17.32 41.55
C ILE A 166 -3.94 -16.84 42.36
N MET A 167 -2.76 -16.78 41.74
CA MET A 167 -1.53 -16.35 42.38
C MET A 167 -1.12 -14.95 41.89
N SER A 168 -0.67 -14.09 42.82
CA SER A 168 -0.10 -12.79 42.48
C SER A 168 1.28 -12.97 41.84
N ILE A 169 1.53 -12.29 40.72
CA ILE A 169 2.81 -12.26 39.99
C ILE A 169 3.74 -11.12 40.46
N SER A 170 3.62 -10.74 41.73
CA SER A 170 4.46 -9.72 42.39
C SER A 170 5.85 -10.25 42.72
#